data_AF-A0A5K0Y461-F1
#
_entry.id   AF-A0A5K0Y461-F1
#
_cell.length_a   1.000
_cell.length_b   1.000
_cell.length_c   1.000
_cell.angle_alpha   90.00
_cell.angle_beta   90.00
_cell.angle_gamma   90.00
#
_symmetry.space_group_name_H-M   'P 1'
#
loop_
_entity.id
_entity.type
_entity.pdbx_description
1 polymer ?
#
loop_
_entity_poly.entity_id
_entity_poly.type
_entity_poly.pdbx_seq_one_letter_code
_entity_poly.pdbx_strand_id
1 'polypeptide(L)' 'AGDSTPEELATATQSQGDYMPIEREKPAIDFVKVTDEMKSFKAYNKLRLERMNKRHAGARLKKAAEAEKDEKK' A
#
# COMPACT_ATOMS: atom_id res chain seq x y z
N ALA A 1 19.82 34.76 17.92
CA ALA A 1 18.63 35.41 18.48
C ALA A 1 17.43 34.69 17.90
N GLY A 2 16.52 34.22 18.75
CA GLY A 2 15.31 33.47 18.37
C GLY A 2 14.06 34.31 18.55
N ASP A 3 14.20 35.63 18.43
CA ASP A 3 13.11 36.57 18.65
C ASP A 3 12.34 36.80 17.35
N SER A 4 11.02 36.94 17.50
CA SER A 4 10.10 37.27 16.41
C SER A 4 10.29 38.71 15.95
N THR A 5 9.91 38.97 14.71
CA THR A 5 9.94 40.30 14.11
C THR A 5 8.86 41.21 14.72
N PRO A 6 9.02 42.55 14.66
CA PRO A 6 8.01 43.49 15.15
C PRO A 6 6.62 43.32 14.48
N GLU A 7 6.60 42.89 13.22
CA GLU A 7 5.38 42.61 12.48
C GLU A 7 4.64 41.38 13.05
N GLU A 8 5.36 40.30 13.36
CA GLU A 8 4.80 39.09 13.98
C GLU A 8 4.24 39.38 15.38
N LEU A 9 4.93 40.24 16.16
CA LEU A 9 4.49 40.67 17.50
C LEU A 9 3.18 41.46 17.47
N ALA A 10 2.97 42.30 16.45
CA ALA A 10 1.75 43.08 16.32
C ALA A 10 0.52 42.20 15.98
N THR A 11 0.74 41.04 15.36
CA THR A 11 -0.32 40.09 14.96
C THR A 11 -0.46 38.87 15.87
N ALA A 12 0.30 38.81 16.97
CA ALA A 12 0.34 37.67 17.86
C ALA A 12 -1.04 37.41 18.51
N THR A 13 -1.56 36.20 18.35
CA THR A 13 -2.84 35.77 18.94
C THR A 13 -2.77 34.29 19.35
N GLN A 14 -3.57 33.89 20.33
CA GLN A 14 -3.67 32.50 20.77
C GLN A 14 -4.56 31.70 19.80
N SER A 15 -4.06 30.56 19.30
CA SER A 15 -4.88 29.64 18.51
C SER A 15 -5.98 29.04 19.37
N GLN A 16 -7.24 29.17 18.94
CA GLN A 16 -8.38 28.51 19.57
C GLN A 16 -8.74 27.24 18.78
N GLY A 17 -9.05 26.14 19.47
CA GLY A 17 -9.39 24.85 18.87
C GLY A 17 -8.22 23.87 18.80
N ASP A 18 -8.44 22.74 18.13
CA ASP A 18 -7.43 21.69 17.98
C ASP A 18 -6.27 22.19 17.11
N TYR A 19 -5.06 22.14 17.66
CA TYR A 19 -3.86 22.59 16.97
C TYR A 19 -3.38 21.52 15.99
N MET A 20 -3.47 21.82 14.69
CA MET A 20 -3.12 20.91 13.58
C MET A 20 -3.80 19.53 13.71
N PRO A 21 -5.12 19.44 13.52
CA PRO A 21 -5.83 18.17 13.58
C PRO A 21 -5.31 17.21 12.49
N ILE A 22 -5.20 15.93 12.84
CA ILE A 22 -4.79 14.90 11.88
C ILE A 22 -5.99 14.57 10.98
N GLU A 23 -5.99 15.16 9.79
CA GLU A 23 -7.00 14.88 8.78
C GLU A 23 -6.62 13.67 7.92
N ARG A 24 -7.62 12.88 7.54
CA ARG A 24 -7.45 11.75 6.61
C ARG A 24 -7.83 12.19 5.21
N GLU A 25 -7.00 13.00 4.60
CA GLU A 25 -7.17 13.42 3.22
C GLU A 25 -7.10 12.20 2.29
N LYS A 26 -8.09 12.10 1.38
CA LYS A 26 -8.06 11.11 0.30
C LYS A 26 -7.39 11.75 -0.90
N PRO A 27 -6.39 11.11 -1.53
CA PRO A 27 -5.77 11.66 -2.72
C PRO A 27 -6.81 11.78 -3.84
N ALA A 28 -6.79 12.92 -4.55
CA ALA A 28 -7.52 13.06 -5.80
C ALA A 28 -6.90 12.13 -6.84
N ILE A 29 -7.73 11.39 -7.57
CA ILE A 29 -7.29 10.46 -8.62
C ILE A 29 -7.67 11.07 -9.96
N ASP A 30 -6.72 11.11 -10.89
CA ASP A 30 -6.96 11.58 -12.25
C ASP A 30 -7.70 10.54 -13.09
N PHE A 31 -8.57 11.01 -13.98
CA PHE A 31 -9.27 10.15 -14.93
C PHE A 31 -8.37 9.80 -16.11
N VAL A 32 -7.90 8.56 -16.15
CA VAL A 32 -7.06 8.04 -17.24
C VAL A 32 -7.89 7.13 -18.15
N LYS A 33 -7.61 7.17 -19.46
CA LYS A 33 -8.22 6.26 -20.44
C LYS A 33 -7.79 4.81 -20.15
N VAL A 34 -8.76 3.90 -20.14
CA VAL A 34 -8.50 2.46 -19.94
C VAL A 34 -7.62 1.92 -21.06
N THR A 35 -6.45 1.40 -20.71
CA THR A 35 -5.51 0.77 -21.64
C THR A 35 -5.92 -0.67 -21.95
N ASP A 36 -5.42 -1.24 -23.04
CA ASP A 36 -5.75 -2.62 -23.41
C ASP A 36 -5.10 -3.66 -22.48
N GLU A 37 -3.99 -3.29 -21.83
CA GLU A 37 -3.40 -4.08 -20.73
C GLU A 37 -4.36 -4.17 -19.54
N MET A 38 -5.00 -3.07 -19.14
CA MET A 38 -5.99 -3.08 -18.05
C MET A 38 -7.21 -3.94 -18.39
N LYS A 39 -7.63 -3.99 -19.67
CA LYS A 39 -8.75 -4.83 -20.11
C LYS A 39 -8.40 -6.30 -20.17
N SER A 40 -7.19 -6.62 -20.64
CA SER A 40 -6.71 -8.00 -20.75
C SER A 40 -6.33 -8.60 -19.39
N PHE A 41 -6.08 -7.75 -18.39
CA PHE A 41 -5.81 -8.18 -17.02
C PHE A 41 -7.03 -8.83 -16.36
N LYS A 42 -6.99 -10.16 -16.23
CA LYS A 42 -8.05 -10.96 -15.57
C LYS A 42 -7.92 -10.87 -14.04
N ALA A 43 -8.35 -9.75 -13.46
CA ALA A 43 -8.20 -9.44 -12.04
C ALA A 43 -8.71 -10.56 -11.10
N TYR A 44 -9.91 -11.10 -11.36
CA TYR A 44 -10.48 -12.18 -10.55
C TYR A 44 -9.61 -13.44 -10.54
N ASN A 45 -9.11 -13.83 -11.71
CA ASN A 45 -8.24 -14.99 -11.85
C ASN A 45 -6.91 -14.78 -11.13
N LYS A 46 -6.34 -13.57 -11.20
CA LYS A 46 -5.12 -13.22 -10.49
C LYS A 46 -5.30 -13.34 -8.97
N LEU A 47 -6.37 -12.75 -8.41
CA LEU A 47 -6.68 -12.88 -6.98
C LEU A 47 -6.86 -14.34 -6.54
N ARG A 48 -7.52 -15.16 -7.37
CA ARG A 48 -7.72 -16.58 -7.09
C ARG A 48 -6.40 -17.36 -7.12
N LEU A 49 -5.55 -17.09 -8.11
CA LEU A 49 -4.23 -17.68 -8.24
C LEU A 49 -3.36 -17.35 -7.01
N GLU A 50 -3.34 -16.10 -6.56
CA GLU A 50 -2.55 -15.69 -5.40
C GLU A 50 -3.03 -16.37 -4.10
N ARG A 51 -4.35 -16.46 -3.90
CA ARG A 51 -4.93 -17.22 -2.77
C ARG A 51 -4.55 -18.69 -2.84
N MET A 52 -4.57 -19.27 -4.04
CA MET A 52 -4.23 -20.67 -4.29
C MET A 52 -2.73 -20.93 -4.05
N ASN A 53 -1.86 -20.00 -4.46
CA ASN A 53 -0.42 -20.07 -4.20
C ASN A 53 -0.13 -20.02 -2.70
N LYS A 54 -0.76 -19.08 -1.96
CA LYS A 54 -0.64 -19.01 -0.50
C LYS A 54 -1.09 -20.32 0.17
N ARG A 55 -2.20 -20.92 -0.28
CA ARG A 55 -2.72 -22.17 0.27
C ARG A 55 -1.80 -23.39 0.00
N HIS A 56 -1.25 -23.50 -1.21
CA HIS A 56 -0.48 -24.68 -1.61
C HIS A 56 1.04 -24.55 -1.45
N ALA A 57 1.54 -23.44 -0.90
CA ALA A 57 2.98 -23.25 -0.66
C ALA A 57 3.59 -24.44 0.10
N GLY A 58 3.01 -24.82 1.25
CA GLY A 58 3.50 -25.95 2.05
C GLY A 58 3.39 -27.30 1.34
N ALA A 59 2.27 -27.57 0.66
CA ALA A 59 2.09 -28.82 -0.08
C ALA A 59 3.09 -28.97 -1.23
N ARG A 60 3.40 -27.87 -1.93
CA ARG A 60 4.40 -27.84 -3.00
C ARG A 60 5.81 -28.04 -2.47
N LEU A 61 6.16 -27.38 -1.36
CA LEU A 61 7.46 -27.57 -0.70
C LEU A 61 7.64 -29.01 -0.19
N LYS A 62 6.61 -29.58 0.44
CA LYS A 62 6.62 -30.97 0.88
C LYS A 62 6.84 -31.92 -0.30
N LYS A 63 6.08 -31.75 -1.37
CA LYS A 63 6.20 -32.58 -2.58
C LYS A 63 7.58 -32.45 -3.23
N ALA A 64 8.14 -31.24 -3.28
CA ALA A 64 9.50 -31.02 -3.80
C ALA A 64 10.56 -31.73 -2.93
N ALA A 65 10.46 -31.63 -1.60
CA ALA A 65 11.38 -32.31 -0.69
C ALA A 65 11.26 -33.84 -0.71
N GLU A 66 10.06 -34.38 -0.99
CA GLU A 66 9.86 -35.82 -1.18
C GLU A 66 10.46 -36.29 -2.51
N ALA A 67 10.23 -35.56 -3.61
CA ALA A 67 10.83 -35.85 -4.91
C ALA A 67 12.38 -35.83 -4.86
N GLU A 68 12.98 -34.84 -4.20
CA GLU A 68 14.44 -34.80 -4.01
C GLU A 68 15.01 -35.97 -3.20
N LYS A 69 14.21 -36.56 -2.29
CA LYS A 69 14.63 -37.74 -1.51
C LYS A 69 14.53 -39.02 -2.33
N ASP A 70 13.54 -39.12 -3.21
CA ASP A 70 13.34 -40.27 -4.08
C ASP A 70 14.35 -40.28 -5.24
N GLU A 71 14.76 -39.12 -5.78
CA GLU A 71 15.84 -39.03 -6.78
C GLU A 71 17.24 -39.34 -6.23
N LYS A 72 17.42 -39.26 -4.91
CA LYS A 72 18.70 -39.55 -4.23
C LYS A 72 18.82 -40.98 -3.72
N LYS A 73 17.76 -41.79 -3.87
CA LYS A 73 17.76 -43.24 -3.58
C LYS A 73 18.05 -44.03 -4.83
#